data_AF-A0A2P7AZX2-F1
#
_entry.id   AF-A0A2P7AZX2-F1
#
_cell.length_a   1.000
_cell.length_b   1.000
_cell.length_c   1.000
_cell.angle_alpha   90.00
_cell.angle_beta   90.00
_cell.angle_gamma   90.00
#
_symmetry.space_group_name_H-M   'P 1'
#
loop_
_entity.id
_entity.type
_entity.pdbx_description
1 polymer ?
#
loop_
_entity_poly.entity_id
_entity_poly.type
_entity_poly.pdbx_seq_one_letter_code
_entity_poly.pdbx_strand_id
1 'polypeptide(L)'
;MTIRPRITITYCTQCSWLLRSAWMAQELLSTFGADLGEVALLPGTGGIFEIHVDGDLIWERKRDGGFPEAKVLKQKVRDIVWPERDLGHSDGHKATGVPASNERGDALKGGADT
;
A
#
# COMPACT_ATOMS: atom_id res chain seq x y z
N MET A 1 9.01 27.22 2.78
CA MET A 1 8.82 26.06 3.68
C MET A 1 8.02 25.03 2.91
N THR A 2 8.61 23.87 2.63
CA THR A 2 7.87 22.77 2.00
C THR A 2 6.93 22.18 3.05
N ILE A 3 5.63 22.20 2.78
CA ILE A 3 4.63 21.61 3.67
C ILE A 3 4.80 20.09 3.55
N ARG A 4 5.06 19.43 4.68
CA ARG A 4 5.17 17.97 4.74
C ARG A 4 3.81 17.38 5.14
N PRO A 5 3.41 16.23 4.57
CA PRO A 5 2.08 15.68 4.79
C PRO A 5 1.86 15.28 6.24
N ARG A 6 0.63 15.48 6.71
CA ARG A 6 0.13 15.00 7.99
C ARG A 6 -0.74 13.78 7.76
N ILE A 7 -0.43 12.68 8.43
CA ILE A 7 -1.29 11.49 8.45
C ILE A 7 -2.02 11.42 9.80
N THR A 8 -3.31 11.12 9.77
CA THR A 8 -4.07 10.82 10.99
C THR A 8 -4.60 9.40 10.94
N ILE A 9 -4.50 8.68 12.07
CA ILE A 9 -5.10 7.36 12.27
C ILE A 9 -6.08 7.49 13.44
N THR A 10 -7.36 7.58 13.15
CA THR A 10 -8.42 7.57 14.16
C THR A 10 -8.74 6.13 14.53
N TYR A 11 -8.72 5.78 15.81
CA TYR A 11 -8.90 4.39 16.24
C TYR A 11 -9.80 4.25 17.46
N CYS A 12 -10.61 3.19 17.49
CA CYS A 12 -11.44 2.84 18.63
C CYS A 12 -10.58 2.41 19.84
N THR A 13 -10.64 3.17 20.93
CA THR A 13 -9.94 2.86 22.18
C THR A 13 -10.54 1.66 22.92
N GLN A 14 -11.86 1.47 22.81
CA GLN A 14 -12.60 0.37 23.44
C GLN A 14 -12.39 -0.97 22.74
N CYS A 15 -11.81 -0.97 21.53
CA CYS A 15 -11.67 -2.13 20.68
C CYS A 15 -10.26 -2.75 20.73
N SER A 16 -9.38 -2.23 21.59
CA SER A 16 -7.97 -2.65 21.69
C SER A 16 -7.17 -2.47 20.39
N TRP A 17 -7.49 -1.44 19.59
CA TRP A 17 -6.83 -1.20 18.30
C TRP A 17 -5.63 -0.24 18.37
N LEU A 18 -5.24 0.21 19.57
CA LEU A 18 -4.06 1.07 19.75
C LEU A 18 -2.79 0.44 19.16
N LEU A 19 -2.48 -0.82 19.51
CA LEU A 19 -1.25 -1.48 19.06
C LEU A 19 -1.17 -1.59 17.53
N ARG A 20 -2.30 -1.91 16.89
CA ARG A 20 -2.40 -1.96 15.43
C ARG A 20 -2.17 -0.60 14.80
N SER A 21 -2.79 0.44 15.37
CA SER A 21 -2.69 1.81 14.87
C SER A 21 -1.26 2.35 15.04
N ALA A 22 -0.63 2.08 16.18
CA ALA A 22 0.74 2.45 16.47
C ALA A 22 1.73 1.75 15.53
N TRP A 23 1.54 0.45 15.26
CA TRP A 23 2.37 -0.28 14.30
C TRP A 23 2.25 0.29 12.88
N MET A 24 1.04 0.62 12.42
CA MET A 24 0.86 1.27 11.10
C MET A 24 1.52 2.64 11.04
N ALA A 25 1.47 3.42 12.12
CA ALA A 25 2.20 4.68 12.20
C ALA A 25 3.71 4.47 12.09
N GLN A 26 4.25 3.44 12.75
CA GLN A 26 5.66 3.06 12.64
C GLN A 26 6.04 2.66 11.22
N GLU A 27 5.21 1.88 10.52
CA GLU A 27 5.43 1.51 9.11
C GLU A 27 5.51 2.72 8.18
N LEU A 28 4.64 3.71 8.41
CA LEU A 28 4.65 4.96 7.63
C LEU A 28 5.91 5.79 7.92
N LEU A 29 6.22 5.99 9.20
CA LEU A 29 7.38 6.76 9.63
C LEU A 29 8.70 6.11 9.23
N SER A 30 8.79 4.77 9.24
CA SER A 30 9.98 4.04 8.81
C SER A 30 10.18 4.11 7.29
N THR A 31 9.09 4.16 6.51
CA THR A 31 9.15 4.17 5.04
C THR A 31 9.42 5.56 4.47
N PHE A 32 8.73 6.57 5.00
CA PHE A 32 8.78 7.94 4.47
C PHE A 32 9.67 8.88 5.28
N GLY A 33 10.02 8.53 6.52
CA GLY A 33 11.01 9.23 7.32
C GLY A 33 10.75 10.74 7.41
N ALA A 34 11.78 11.52 7.09
CA ALA A 34 11.75 12.98 7.17
C ALA A 34 10.83 13.65 6.14
N ASP A 35 10.32 12.91 5.15
CA ASP A 35 9.41 13.44 4.14
C ASP A 35 7.99 13.63 4.69
N LEU A 36 7.62 12.93 5.77
CA LEU A 36 6.39 13.16 6.52
C LEU A 36 6.55 14.30 7.53
N GLY A 37 5.47 15.04 7.74
CA GLY A 37 5.38 16.05 8.80
C GLY A 37 5.14 15.37 10.14
N GLU A 38 4.13 14.51 10.18
CA GLU A 38 3.78 13.73 11.36
C GLU A 38 2.81 12.57 11.03
N VAL A 39 2.71 11.62 11.95
CA VAL A 39 1.61 10.65 11.99
C VAL A 39 0.94 10.77 13.37
N ALA A 40 -0.30 11.21 13.40
CA ALA A 40 -1.06 11.41 14.62
C ALA A 40 -2.02 10.25 14.89
N LEU A 41 -1.99 9.72 16.11
CA LEU A 41 -2.97 8.73 16.59
C LEU A 41 -4.10 9.46 17.31
N LEU A 42 -5.31 9.37 16.78
CA LEU A 42 -6.48 10.06 17.31
C LEU A 42 -7.40 9.06 18.03
N PRO A 43 -7.57 9.16 19.36
CA PRO A 43 -8.50 8.31 20.10
C PRO A 43 -9.95 8.56 19.67
N GLY A 44 -10.69 7.49 19.39
CA GLY A 44 -12.12 7.50 19.08
C GLY A 44 -12.87 6.34 19.73
N THR A 45 -14.15 6.20 19.40
CA THR A 45 -15.06 5.18 19.96
C THR A 45 -15.95 4.57 18.86
N GLY A 46 -16.82 3.62 19.21
CA GLY A 46 -17.85 3.11 18.27
C GLY A 46 -17.30 2.25 17.12
N GLY A 47 -16.15 1.60 17.32
CA GLY A 47 -15.53 0.78 16.28
C GLY A 47 -15.03 1.58 15.08
N ILE A 48 -14.71 2.86 15.26
CA ILE A 48 -14.07 3.72 14.26
C ILE A 48 -12.65 3.25 13.98
N PHE A 49 -12.30 3.20 12.70
CA PHE A 49 -10.93 3.10 12.25
C PHE A 49 -10.81 3.76 10.88
N GLU A 50 -10.14 4.90 10.85
CA GLU A 50 -10.01 5.75 9.66
C GLU A 50 -8.58 6.24 9.53
N ILE A 51 -8.11 6.37 8.29
CA ILE A 51 -6.81 6.94 7.97
C ILE A 51 -7.01 8.08 6.99
N HIS A 52 -6.45 9.25 7.31
CA HIS A 52 -6.47 10.41 6.42
C HIS A 52 -5.05 10.88 6.08
N VAL A 53 -4.90 11.46 4.89
CA VAL A 53 -3.71 12.19 4.45
C VAL A 53 -4.13 13.63 4.22
N ASP A 54 -3.58 14.58 4.97
CA ASP A 54 -3.91 16.01 4.89
C ASP A 54 -5.43 16.31 4.98
N GLY A 55 -6.18 15.45 5.66
CA GLY A 55 -7.63 15.56 5.83
C GLY A 55 -8.47 14.73 4.84
N ASP A 56 -7.85 14.16 3.80
CA ASP A 56 -8.53 13.30 2.83
C ASP A 56 -8.58 11.85 3.31
N LEU A 57 -9.78 11.24 3.30
CA LEU A 57 -10.01 9.88 3.80
C LEU A 57 -9.49 8.82 2.82
N ILE A 58 -8.39 8.15 3.18
CA ILE A 58 -7.76 7.14 2.33
C ILE A 58 -8.13 5.70 2.70
N TRP A 59 -8.58 5.49 3.94
CA TRP A 59 -9.06 4.20 4.45
C TRP A 59 -10.15 4.38 5.51
N GLU A 60 -11.22 3.60 5.43
CA GLU A 60 -12.25 3.45 6.45
C GLU A 60 -12.60 1.97 6.61
N ARG A 61 -12.64 1.50 7.85
CA ARG A 61 -12.73 0.06 8.15
C ARG A 61 -13.97 -0.64 7.62
N LYS A 62 -15.15 -0.01 7.68
CA LYS A 62 -16.39 -0.64 7.20
C LYS A 62 -16.44 -0.66 5.67
N ARG A 63 -16.08 0.46 5.03
CA ARG A 63 -16.05 0.66 3.58
C ARG A 63 -15.03 -0.25 2.90
N ASP A 64 -13.81 -0.32 3.45
CA ASP A 64 -12.68 -0.99 2.81
C ASP A 64 -12.45 -2.42 3.32
N GLY A 65 -13.38 -2.96 4.11
CA GLY A 65 -13.36 -4.38 4.47
C GLY A 65 -12.31 -4.76 5.53
N GLY A 66 -12.15 -3.93 6.57
CA GLY A 66 -11.28 -4.21 7.70
C GLY A 66 -10.10 -3.25 7.80
N PHE A 67 -8.91 -3.79 8.04
CA PHE A 67 -7.71 -2.99 8.26
C PHE A 67 -6.77 -3.13 7.07
N PRO A 68 -6.06 -2.06 6.67
CA PRO A 68 -5.15 -2.16 5.55
C PRO A 68 -3.96 -3.04 5.92
N GLU A 69 -3.44 -3.78 4.93
CA GLU A 69 -2.08 -4.29 5.02
C GLU A 69 -1.09 -3.13 4.92
N ALA A 70 0.07 -3.25 5.58
CA ALA A 70 1.09 -2.20 5.56
C ALA A 70 1.52 -1.82 4.14
N LYS A 71 1.64 -2.82 3.26
CA LYS A 71 1.94 -2.63 1.83
C LYS A 71 0.92 -1.69 1.17
N VAL A 72 -0.37 -2.01 1.29
CA VAL A 72 -1.46 -1.24 0.68
C VAL A 72 -1.53 0.17 1.24
N LEU A 73 -1.33 0.32 2.56
CA LEU A 73 -1.31 1.63 3.21
C LEU A 73 -0.17 2.51 2.66
N LYS A 74 1.06 1.97 2.57
CA LYS A 74 2.21 2.68 2.02
C LYS A 74 1.99 3.10 0.57
N GLN A 75 1.44 2.20 -0.25
CA GLN A 75 1.11 2.51 -1.64
C GLN A 75 0.09 3.65 -1.74
N LYS A 76 -1.03 3.58 -0.99
CA LYS A 76 -2.05 4.65 -1.00
C LYS A 76 -1.49 6.01 -0.62
N VAL A 77 -0.65 6.07 0.42
CA VAL A 77 -0.01 7.33 0.84
C VAL A 77 0.94 7.84 -0.26
N ARG A 78 1.75 6.96 -0.85
CA ARG A 78 2.65 7.32 -1.96
C ARG A 78 1.87 7.83 -3.15
N ASP A 79 0.81 7.14 -3.57
CA ASP A 79 0.04 7.51 -4.76
C ASP A 79 -0.56 8.93 -4.65
N ILE A 80 -0.88 9.38 -3.43
CA ILE A 80 -1.43 10.71 -3.16
C ILE A 80 -0.34 11.77 -3.08
N VAL A 81 0.75 11.50 -2.34
CA VAL A 81 1.74 12.52 -2.01
C VAL A 81 2.92 12.55 -3.00
N TRP A 82 3.36 11.37 -3.44
CA TRP A 82 4.56 11.18 -4.24
C TRP A 82 4.32 10.13 -5.35
N PRO A 83 3.41 10.37 -6.32
CA PRO A 83 2.97 9.36 -7.29
C PRO A 83 4.12 8.70 -8.08
N GLU A 84 5.21 9.43 -8.30
CA GLU A 84 6.38 8.96 -9.05
C GLU A 84 7.43 8.22 -8.20
N ARG A 85 7.26 8.16 -6.86
CA ARG A 85 8.23 7.53 -5.96
C ARG A 85 8.09 6.01 -5.99
N ASP A 86 9.16 5.30 -6.34
CA ASP A 86 9.22 3.83 -6.22
C ASP A 86 9.30 3.39 -4.75
N LEU A 87 8.49 2.42 -4.34
CA LEU A 87 8.53 1.79 -3.01
C LEU A 87 9.17 0.39 -3.03
N GLY A 88 9.79 -0.01 -4.14
CA GLY A 88 10.48 -1.28 -4.29
C GLY A 88 9.55 -2.46 -4.06
N HIS A 89 9.86 -3.31 -3.09
CA HIS A 89 9.04 -4.50 -2.78
C HIS A 89 7.58 -4.18 -2.44
N SER A 90 7.29 -2.95 -1.97
CA SER A 90 5.91 -2.55 -1.70
C SER A 90 5.10 -2.29 -2.96
N ASP A 91 5.71 -2.04 -4.12
CA ASP A 91 5.02 -1.95 -5.42
C ASP A 91 4.84 -3.30 -6.10
N GLY A 92 5.56 -4.32 -5.62
CA GLY A 92 5.66 -5.62 -6.28
C GLY A 92 6.57 -5.55 -7.52
N HIS A 93 6.95 -6.72 -8.05
CA HIS A 93 7.50 -6.76 -9.39
C HIS A 93 6.39 -6.35 -10.36
N LYS A 94 6.47 -5.14 -10.93
CA LYS A 94 5.70 -4.83 -12.14
C LYS A 94 5.99 -5.98 -13.10
N ALA A 95 4.97 -6.76 -13.45
CA ALA A 95 5.10 -7.72 -14.52
C ALA A 95 5.41 -6.90 -15.78
N THR A 96 6.68 -6.71 -16.07
CA THR A 96 7.15 -6.31 -17.38
C THR A 96 6.58 -7.36 -18.31
N GLY A 97 5.56 -6.98 -19.07
CA GLY A 97 4.91 -7.83 -20.06
C GLY A 97 5.93 -8.25 -21.11
N VAL A 98 6.64 -9.34 -20.82
CA VAL A 98 7.30 -10.15 -21.83
C VAL A 98 6.27 -11.23 -22.13
N PRO A 99 5.65 -11.26 -23.33
CA PRO A 99 4.73 -12.32 -23.66
C PRO A 99 5.51 -13.64 -23.65
N ALA A 100 5.02 -14.61 -22.89
CA ALA A 100 5.49 -15.98 -22.96
C ALA A 100 5.29 -16.48 -24.40
N SER A 101 6.37 -16.54 -25.18
CA SER A 101 6.40 -17.25 -26.46
C SER A 101 6.08 -18.71 -26.18
N ASN A 102 4.87 -19.11 -26.54
CA ASN A 102 4.39 -20.47 -26.44
C ASN A 102 4.83 -21.20 -27.73
N GLU A 103 6.08 -21.66 -27.79
CA GLU A 103 6.53 -22.56 -28.86
C GLU A 103 6.03 -23.98 -28.55
N ARG A 104 4.75 -24.21 -28.84
CA ARG A 104 4.23 -25.55 -29.10
C ARG A 104 4.66 -25.96 -30.50
N GLY A 105 5.49 -26.99 -30.57
CA GLY A 105 5.89 -27.59 -31.83
C GLY A 105 4.70 -28.10 -32.63
N ASP A 106 4.81 -28.00 -33.95
CA ASP A 106 4.23 -28.99 -34.84
C ASP A 106 5.04 -29.06 -36.15
N ALA A 107 4.96 -30.24 -36.74
CA ALA A 107 5.84 -30.87 -37.70
C ALA A 107 6.15 -30.12 -38.99
N LEU A 108 7.31 -30.43 -39.59
CA LEU A 108 7.43 -30.58 -41.05
C LEU A 108 8.48 -31.65 -41.44
N LYS A 109 7.90 -32.71 -42.01
CA LYS A 109 8.40 -33.84 -42.81
C LYS A 109 9.68 -33.69 -43.65
N GLY A 110 10.33 -34.83 -43.84
CA GLY A 110 11.12 -35.26 -45.01
C GLY A 110 12.04 -36.42 -44.62
N GLY A 111 11.77 -37.70 -44.94
CA GLY A 111 12.02 -38.34 -46.25
C GLY A 111 13.52 -38.69 -46.37
N ALA A 112 14.03 -39.84 -46.81
CA ALA A 112 13.53 -41.10 -47.35
C ALA A 112 14.72 -42.11 -47.34
N ASP A 113 14.41 -43.40 -47.55
CA ASP A 113 15.23 -44.43 -48.21
C ASP A 113 16.75 -44.47 -48.02
N THR A 114 17.25 -45.45 -47.26
CA THR A 114 17.92 -46.69 -47.74
C THR A 114 18.42 -47.54 -46.57
#